data_AF-A0A5S3XV56-F1
#
_entry.id   AF-A0A5S3XV56-F1
#
_cell.length_a   1.000
_cell.length_b   1.000
_cell.length_c   1.000
_cell.angle_alpha   90.00
_cell.angle_beta   90.00
_cell.angle_gamma   90.00
#
_symmetry.space_group_name_H-M   'P 1'
#
loop_
_entity.id
_entity.type
_entity.pdbx_description
1 polymer ?
#
loop_
_entity_poly.entity_id
_entity_poly.type
_entity_poly.pdbx_seq_one_letter_code
_entity_poly.pdbx_strand_id
1 'polypeptide(L)'
;MTSGKVLVTSVLSSKRNKTGYYLDSSEQFDKDWNIGLEPALRWFARSKLFDGKITDFKACGTPNYPSRRVNRLTKKEYLSWAYTQVNKEHTAGCYMTPNLFFDWRNSQNLKGFCAHWLEIDTRSHQALCPEEAWEIYQEISDTLGESKLPPPTSWTLTGSGGVHLYWRYEQAEVVENKQHRANLISRWKEISNKLSDKLESTKRTLGYQGWHVDRSASNDPTRLMRMPGSRHHKTGREVLYISGGPLTNFNQLGDKLGFKKHIHSEVVKPIHVPKSIHSGKYNHHTKTDTVTPRLIKLTQQWEALLSRSGQVSKGKRDLTAFHLYNLYRRIMAPEHAWKKIVTINESFIGFTLSQLTSYLSSSIKTTYRYTLQNINTVLQEQLDLPIQLPIFKKIPLSNSERIEKQAKAGRKTAKKRVGDTHKKLLRILNIHCKNTEQLKKITPQKLQALSGLSRATIYRHFNNILKIAVSRRPICLSTLYKKTPKVSHSLVPLITPPKPSIGKLFSKGVLSISKGTTRERWFQKISVDIVIKSLE
;
A
#
# COMPACT_ATOMS: atom_id res chain seq x y z
N MET A 1 -21.63 -34.85 17.44
CA MET A 1 -23.07 -35.04 17.17
C MET A 1 -23.66 -33.67 16.82
N THR A 2 -23.85 -33.38 15.54
CA THR A 2 -24.45 -32.13 15.04
C THR A 2 -25.95 -32.35 14.83
N SER A 3 -26.74 -32.20 15.89
CA SER A 3 -28.19 -32.31 15.81
C SER A 3 -28.75 -31.15 14.97
N GLY A 4 -29.29 -31.46 13.79
CA GLY A 4 -30.05 -30.52 12.96
C GLY A 4 -29.59 -30.33 11.51
N LYS A 5 -28.46 -30.92 11.08
CA LYS A 5 -28.03 -30.84 9.67
C LYS A 5 -28.48 -32.07 8.87
N VAL A 6 -29.15 -31.84 7.74
CA VAL A 6 -29.56 -32.90 6.81
C VAL A 6 -28.33 -33.35 6.01
N LEU A 7 -27.89 -34.60 6.22
CA LEU A 7 -26.86 -35.23 5.39
C LEU A 7 -27.44 -35.44 4.00
N VAL A 8 -26.85 -34.78 3.00
CA VAL A 8 -27.29 -34.86 1.60
C VAL A 8 -26.57 -35.99 0.89
N THR A 9 -25.25 -36.04 1.07
CA THR A 9 -24.42 -37.08 0.47
C THR A 9 -23.11 -37.26 1.24
N SER A 10 -22.32 -38.24 0.82
CA SER A 10 -21.01 -38.50 1.39
C SER A 10 -20.04 -39.02 0.34
N VAL A 11 -18.84 -38.45 0.31
CA VAL A 11 -17.77 -38.86 -0.60
C VAL A 11 -16.69 -39.58 0.19
N LEU A 12 -16.28 -40.75 -0.30
CA LEU A 12 -15.16 -41.50 0.27
C LEU A 12 -13.84 -40.88 -0.22
N SER A 13 -13.07 -40.28 0.71
CA SER A 13 -11.74 -39.74 0.38
C SER A 13 -10.62 -40.79 0.52
N SER A 14 -10.87 -41.87 1.28
CA SER A 14 -10.01 -43.03 1.49
C SER A 14 -10.80 -44.16 2.17
N LYS A 15 -10.26 -45.40 2.22
CA LYS A 15 -10.89 -46.58 2.85
C LYS A 15 -11.36 -46.38 4.32
N ARG A 16 -10.94 -45.30 5.00
CA ARG A 16 -11.29 -45.03 6.41
C ARG A 16 -11.93 -43.68 6.68
N ASN A 17 -11.92 -42.72 5.74
CA ASN A 17 -12.43 -41.36 5.97
C ASN A 17 -13.53 -40.98 4.97
N LYS A 18 -14.77 -40.98 5.45
CA LYS A 18 -15.98 -40.55 4.74
C LYS A 18 -16.21 -39.05 5.02
N THR A 19 -16.20 -38.24 3.97
CA THR A 19 -16.55 -36.81 4.06
C THR A 19 -18.07 -36.68 3.92
N GLY A 20 -18.74 -36.25 4.97
CA GLY A 20 -20.19 -35.96 4.95
C GLY A 20 -20.47 -34.56 4.43
N TYR A 21 -21.47 -34.44 3.56
CA TYR A 21 -21.94 -33.19 2.99
C TYR A 21 -23.35 -32.89 3.45
N TYR A 22 -23.55 -31.68 3.97
CA TYR A 22 -24.78 -31.27 4.64
C TYR A 22 -25.38 -30.08 3.94
N LEU A 23 -26.71 -30.04 3.88
CA LEU A 23 -27.43 -28.85 3.44
C LEU A 23 -27.17 -27.72 4.44
N ASP A 24 -26.75 -26.56 3.95
CA ASP A 24 -26.45 -25.38 4.74
C ASP A 24 -27.16 -24.15 4.17
N SER A 25 -27.24 -23.08 4.97
CA SER A 25 -27.92 -21.86 4.57
C SER A 25 -27.08 -20.97 3.65
N SER A 26 -27.74 -20.02 2.96
CA SER A 26 -27.05 -18.99 2.16
C SER A 26 -26.18 -18.08 3.04
N GLU A 27 -26.55 -17.83 4.30
CA GLU A 27 -25.69 -17.07 5.22
C GLU A 27 -24.41 -17.84 5.57
N GLN A 28 -24.47 -19.17 5.65
CA GLN A 28 -23.27 -19.98 5.83
C GLN A 28 -22.37 -19.91 4.60
N PHE A 29 -22.94 -19.92 3.39
CA PHE A 29 -22.18 -19.67 2.17
C PHE A 29 -21.48 -18.30 2.21
N ASP A 30 -22.17 -17.23 2.60
CA ASP A 30 -21.57 -15.90 2.68
C ASP A 30 -20.40 -15.82 3.67
N LYS A 31 -20.51 -16.51 4.81
CA LYS A 31 -19.43 -16.65 5.79
C LYS A 31 -18.25 -17.42 5.20
N ASP A 32 -18.53 -18.57 4.59
CA ASP A 32 -17.54 -19.45 3.98
C ASP A 32 -16.74 -18.76 2.87
N TRP A 33 -17.35 -17.85 2.12
CA TRP A 33 -16.70 -17.08 1.06
C TRP A 33 -16.16 -15.71 1.52
N ASN A 34 -16.28 -15.39 2.81
CA ASN A 34 -15.86 -14.12 3.41
C ASN A 34 -16.46 -12.90 2.70
N ILE A 35 -17.74 -12.97 2.29
CA ILE A 35 -18.34 -11.94 1.45
C ILE A 35 -18.36 -10.58 2.15
N GLY A 36 -17.78 -9.59 1.47
CA GLY A 36 -17.66 -8.20 1.90
C GLY A 36 -16.48 -7.92 2.82
N LEU A 37 -15.67 -8.92 3.16
CA LEU A 37 -14.46 -8.79 3.99
C LEU A 37 -13.18 -9.01 3.19
N GLU A 38 -13.27 -9.19 1.87
CA GLU A 38 -12.14 -9.57 1.04
C GLU A 38 -11.17 -8.38 0.84
N PRO A 39 -9.85 -8.63 0.78
CA PRO A 39 -8.84 -7.59 0.60
C PRO A 39 -8.79 -7.02 -0.84
N ALA A 40 -9.75 -7.37 -1.68
CA ALA A 40 -9.84 -7.06 -3.09
C ALA A 40 -11.29 -7.11 -3.57
N LEU A 41 -11.55 -6.79 -4.84
CA LEU A 41 -12.92 -6.76 -5.35
C LEU A 41 -13.42 -8.16 -5.69
N ARG A 42 -14.61 -8.49 -5.21
CA ARG A 42 -15.44 -9.57 -5.72
C ARG A 42 -16.60 -8.96 -6.51
N TRP A 43 -16.90 -9.54 -7.68
CA TRP A 43 -17.97 -9.06 -8.54
C TRP A 43 -19.22 -9.89 -8.36
N PHE A 44 -20.34 -9.19 -8.33
CA PHE A 44 -21.69 -9.73 -8.24
C PHE A 44 -22.50 -9.25 -9.42
N ALA A 45 -23.49 -10.04 -9.80
CA ALA A 45 -24.43 -9.67 -10.85
C ALA A 45 -25.79 -10.30 -10.60
N ARG A 46 -26.82 -9.73 -11.22
CA ARG A 46 -28.20 -10.25 -11.16
C ARG A 46 -28.69 -10.62 -12.55
N SER A 47 -29.54 -11.63 -12.66
CA SER A 47 -30.29 -11.85 -13.89
C SER A 47 -31.74 -11.45 -13.71
N LYS A 48 -32.33 -10.86 -14.76
CA LYS A 48 -33.78 -10.63 -14.81
C LYS A 48 -34.51 -11.97 -14.92
N LEU A 49 -35.73 -12.04 -14.37
CA LEU A 49 -36.56 -13.26 -14.39
C LEU A 49 -36.95 -13.67 -15.81
N PHE A 50 -37.41 -12.72 -16.62
CA PHE A 50 -38.05 -13.03 -17.91
C PHE A 50 -37.09 -13.44 -19.03
N ASP A 51 -35.86 -12.90 -19.07
CA ASP A 51 -34.90 -13.18 -20.15
C ASP A 51 -33.58 -13.81 -19.67
N GLY A 52 -33.40 -13.97 -18.36
CA GLY A 52 -32.17 -14.50 -17.78
C GLY A 52 -30.93 -13.64 -18.05
N LYS A 53 -31.05 -12.44 -18.64
CA LYS A 53 -29.89 -11.61 -18.97
C LYS A 53 -29.24 -11.10 -17.69
N ILE A 54 -27.95 -11.39 -17.57
CA ILE A 54 -27.11 -10.89 -16.49
C ILE A 54 -26.93 -9.39 -16.67
N THR A 55 -27.48 -8.63 -15.74
CA THR A 55 -27.49 -7.17 -15.66
C THR A 55 -27.13 -6.75 -14.23
N ASP A 56 -26.96 -5.45 -13.99
CA ASP A 56 -26.64 -4.89 -12.66
C ASP A 56 -25.39 -5.49 -11.96
N PHE A 57 -24.22 -5.19 -12.53
CA PHE A 57 -22.95 -5.55 -11.92
C PHE A 57 -22.64 -4.67 -10.71
N LYS A 58 -22.32 -5.30 -9.58
CA LYS A 58 -21.87 -4.64 -8.35
C LYS A 58 -20.54 -5.23 -7.90
N ALA A 59 -19.70 -4.39 -7.31
CA ALA A 59 -18.46 -4.83 -6.66
C ALA A 59 -18.62 -4.76 -5.14
N CYS A 60 -18.11 -5.75 -4.43
CA CYS A 60 -17.98 -5.76 -2.97
C CYS A 60 -16.52 -6.02 -2.58
N GLY A 61 -16.18 -5.77 -1.31
CA GLY A 61 -14.86 -5.99 -0.73
C GLY A 61 -14.22 -4.71 -0.16
N THR A 62 -13.14 -4.89 0.60
CA THR A 62 -12.43 -3.84 1.35
C THR A 62 -10.98 -3.70 0.88
N PRO A 63 -10.72 -3.44 -0.42
CA PRO A 63 -9.37 -3.25 -0.90
C PRO A 63 -8.68 -2.09 -0.17
N ASN A 64 -7.46 -2.34 0.27
CA ASN A 64 -6.56 -1.31 0.82
C ASN A 64 -5.94 -0.41 -0.28
N TYR A 65 -6.35 -0.62 -1.53
CA TYR A 65 -5.96 0.19 -2.67
C TYR A 65 -7.17 0.97 -3.21
N PRO A 66 -6.97 2.21 -3.70
CA PRO A 66 -8.04 2.97 -4.32
C PRO A 66 -8.50 2.28 -5.62
N SER A 67 -9.81 2.13 -5.82
CA SER A 67 -10.41 1.52 -7.02
C SER A 67 -11.09 2.57 -7.89
N ARG A 68 -11.19 2.35 -9.21
CA ARG A 68 -11.98 3.21 -10.13
C ARG A 68 -13.49 3.10 -9.87
N ARG A 69 -13.94 2.03 -9.21
CA ARG A 69 -15.36 1.80 -8.91
C ARG A 69 -15.73 2.50 -7.62
N VAL A 70 -16.38 3.65 -7.76
CA VAL A 70 -16.83 4.50 -6.65
C VAL A 70 -17.99 3.84 -5.89
N ASN A 71 -18.87 3.13 -6.60
CA ASN A 71 -20.06 2.50 -6.03
C ASN A 71 -19.79 1.02 -5.68
N ARG A 72 -19.03 0.80 -4.61
CA ARG A 72 -18.86 -0.52 -4.00
C ARG A 72 -19.93 -0.72 -2.94
N LEU A 73 -20.51 -1.91 -2.89
CA LEU A 73 -21.38 -2.28 -1.78
C LEU A 73 -20.51 -2.61 -0.58
N THR A 74 -20.83 -2.04 0.58
CA THR A 74 -20.44 -2.58 1.88
C THR A 74 -21.06 -3.97 2.06
N LYS A 75 -20.58 -4.76 3.03
CA LYS A 75 -21.21 -6.05 3.37
C LYS A 75 -22.71 -5.92 3.64
N LYS A 76 -23.13 -4.88 4.39
CA LYS A 76 -24.54 -4.63 4.70
C LYS A 76 -25.35 -4.30 3.46
N GLU A 77 -24.84 -3.43 2.60
CA GLU A 77 -25.50 -3.08 1.33
C GLU A 77 -25.54 -4.27 0.38
N TYR A 78 -24.51 -5.12 0.37
CA TYR A 78 -24.50 -6.36 -0.39
C TYR A 78 -25.57 -7.33 0.11
N LEU A 79 -25.63 -7.62 1.41
CA LEU A 79 -26.65 -8.53 1.95
C LEU A 79 -28.05 -7.98 1.63
N SER A 80 -28.21 -6.65 1.73
CA SER A 80 -29.47 -6.03 1.37
C SER A 80 -29.78 -6.12 -0.12
N TRP A 81 -28.78 -5.90 -0.97
CA TRP A 81 -28.92 -6.02 -2.40
C TRP A 81 -29.22 -7.47 -2.78
N ALA A 82 -28.41 -8.45 -2.36
CA ALA A 82 -28.54 -9.86 -2.71
C ALA A 82 -29.88 -10.48 -2.25
N TYR A 83 -30.35 -10.13 -1.04
CA TYR A 83 -31.49 -10.81 -0.41
C TYR A 83 -32.75 -9.93 -0.21
N THR A 84 -32.67 -8.59 -0.22
CA THR A 84 -33.83 -7.71 0.08
C THR A 84 -34.62 -7.25 -1.15
N GLN A 85 -34.19 -7.54 -2.39
CA GLN A 85 -35.04 -7.37 -3.59
C GLN A 85 -35.52 -8.71 -4.19
N VAL A 86 -35.70 -9.71 -3.34
CA VAL A 86 -36.40 -10.97 -3.69
C VAL A 86 -37.92 -10.80 -3.52
N ASN A 87 -38.44 -9.58 -3.62
CA ASN A 87 -39.86 -9.33 -3.90
C ASN A 87 -40.14 -9.67 -5.37
N LYS A 88 -40.24 -10.99 -5.60
CA LYS A 88 -40.97 -11.80 -6.58
C LYS A 88 -41.16 -11.38 -8.06
N GLU A 89 -41.07 -10.12 -8.47
CA GLU A 89 -41.56 -9.72 -9.80
C GLU A 89 -40.48 -9.45 -10.86
N HIS A 90 -39.22 -9.14 -10.50
CA HIS A 90 -38.24 -8.66 -11.51
C HIS A 90 -36.82 -9.26 -11.46
N THR A 91 -36.41 -9.97 -10.40
CA THR A 91 -35.03 -10.48 -10.25
C THR A 91 -35.02 -11.97 -9.94
N ALA A 92 -34.33 -12.77 -10.77
CA ALA A 92 -34.31 -14.24 -10.66
C ALA A 92 -33.09 -14.73 -9.90
N GLY A 93 -31.92 -14.50 -10.48
CA GLY A 93 -30.68 -15.15 -10.07
C GLY A 93 -29.66 -14.13 -9.61
N CYS A 94 -28.90 -14.49 -8.57
CA CYS A 94 -27.72 -13.75 -8.13
C CYS A 94 -26.49 -14.60 -8.47
N TYR A 95 -25.43 -13.92 -8.90
CA TYR A 95 -24.18 -14.56 -9.28
C TYR A 95 -23.01 -13.83 -8.62
N MET A 96 -21.92 -14.54 -8.37
CA MET A 96 -20.66 -14.00 -7.90
C MET A 96 -19.47 -14.56 -8.66
N THR A 97 -18.39 -13.80 -8.75
CA THR A 97 -17.10 -14.36 -9.15
C THR A 97 -16.45 -15.08 -7.96
N PRO A 98 -15.98 -16.33 -8.07
CA PRO A 98 -15.25 -17.01 -7.01
C PRO A 98 -13.88 -16.40 -6.71
N ASN A 99 -13.26 -15.75 -7.68
CA ASN A 99 -11.94 -15.13 -7.53
C ASN A 99 -12.01 -13.63 -7.25
N LEU A 100 -10.85 -13.05 -6.93
CA LEU A 100 -10.69 -11.64 -6.55
C LEU A 100 -10.00 -10.82 -7.65
N PHE A 101 -10.36 -9.55 -7.74
CA PHE A 101 -9.90 -8.64 -8.80
C PHE A 101 -9.43 -7.28 -8.26
N PHE A 102 -8.46 -6.68 -8.96
CA PHE A 102 -8.03 -5.30 -8.74
C PHE A 102 -9.11 -4.29 -9.19
N ASP A 103 -9.77 -4.57 -10.31
CA ASP A 103 -10.84 -3.74 -10.89
C ASP A 103 -11.90 -4.65 -11.54
N TRP A 104 -12.38 -4.34 -12.75
CA TRP A 104 -13.34 -5.16 -13.50
C TRP A 104 -12.91 -6.62 -13.62
N ARG A 105 -13.87 -7.54 -13.50
CA ARG A 105 -13.68 -9.00 -13.59
C ARG A 105 -13.18 -9.48 -14.96
N ASN A 106 -11.87 -9.32 -15.20
CA ASN A 106 -11.19 -9.91 -16.33
C ASN A 106 -9.87 -10.54 -15.85
N SER A 107 -9.30 -11.42 -16.68
CA SER A 107 -8.08 -12.16 -16.33
C SER A 107 -6.87 -11.25 -16.09
N GLN A 108 -6.81 -10.08 -16.75
CA GLN A 108 -5.74 -9.09 -16.56
C GLN A 108 -5.83 -8.37 -15.21
N ASN A 109 -7.01 -8.31 -14.61
CA ASN A 109 -7.25 -7.68 -13.32
C ASN A 109 -7.29 -8.69 -12.18
N LEU A 110 -6.97 -9.96 -12.43
CA LEU A 110 -6.98 -10.98 -11.38
C LEU A 110 -5.99 -10.60 -10.27
N LYS A 111 -6.52 -10.54 -9.04
CA LYS A 111 -5.78 -10.24 -7.81
C LYS A 111 -5.45 -11.50 -7.02
N GLY A 112 -6.31 -12.50 -7.06
CA GLY A 112 -6.04 -13.78 -6.42
C GLY A 112 -7.11 -14.82 -6.67
N PHE A 113 -6.69 -16.07 -6.57
CA PHE A 113 -7.58 -17.22 -6.69
C PHE A 113 -8.09 -17.62 -5.30
N CYS A 114 -9.40 -17.82 -5.14
CA CYS A 114 -9.96 -18.33 -3.88
C CYS A 114 -10.42 -19.77 -3.96
N ALA A 115 -10.58 -20.32 -5.17
CA ALA A 115 -11.03 -21.69 -5.35
C ALA A 115 -10.66 -22.21 -6.76
N HIS A 116 -10.68 -23.53 -6.91
CA HIS A 116 -11.07 -24.15 -8.19
C HIS A 116 -12.56 -24.49 -8.16
N TRP A 117 -13.17 -24.58 -9.33
CA TRP A 117 -14.52 -25.09 -9.46
C TRP A 117 -14.70 -25.91 -10.74
N LEU A 118 -15.69 -26.79 -10.71
CA LEU A 118 -16.24 -27.45 -11.89
C LEU A 118 -17.72 -27.09 -12.03
N GLU A 119 -18.12 -26.68 -13.23
CA GLU A 119 -19.52 -26.49 -13.63
C GLU A 119 -19.99 -27.78 -14.31
N ILE A 120 -21.00 -28.44 -13.74
CA ILE A 120 -21.58 -29.68 -14.24
C ILE A 120 -22.97 -29.38 -14.77
N ASP A 121 -23.17 -29.69 -16.05
CA ASP A 121 -24.41 -29.47 -16.78
C ASP A 121 -25.06 -30.80 -17.17
N THR A 122 -26.39 -30.80 -17.20
CA THR A 122 -27.20 -31.90 -17.73
C THR A 122 -27.16 -31.86 -19.27
N ARG A 123 -27.10 -33.03 -19.93
CA ARG A 123 -26.89 -33.08 -21.41
C ARG A 123 -27.98 -32.39 -22.23
N SER A 124 -29.22 -32.39 -21.76
CA SER A 124 -30.34 -31.78 -22.47
C SER A 124 -30.41 -30.26 -22.29
N HIS A 125 -29.65 -29.68 -21.34
CA HIS A 125 -29.81 -28.31 -20.84
C HIS A 125 -31.27 -27.94 -20.46
N GLN A 126 -32.14 -28.96 -20.35
CA GLN A 126 -33.51 -28.83 -19.90
C GLN A 126 -33.53 -28.90 -18.38
N ALA A 127 -34.53 -28.25 -17.81
CA ALA A 127 -34.79 -28.33 -16.39
C ALA A 127 -35.27 -29.74 -16.04
N LEU A 128 -34.52 -30.44 -15.20
CA LEU A 128 -34.90 -31.74 -14.70
C LEU A 128 -36.01 -31.63 -13.64
N CYS A 129 -36.83 -32.66 -13.44
CA CYS A 129 -37.67 -32.77 -12.25
C CYS A 129 -36.80 -32.97 -10.98
N PRO A 130 -37.34 -32.80 -9.76
CA PRO A 130 -36.57 -33.00 -8.53
C PRO A 130 -35.95 -34.40 -8.41
N GLU A 131 -36.67 -35.43 -8.85
CA GLU A 131 -36.25 -36.83 -8.80
C GLU A 131 -35.07 -37.09 -9.74
N GLU A 132 -35.20 -36.69 -11.02
CA GLU A 132 -34.12 -36.76 -12.01
C GLU A 132 -32.88 -35.95 -11.57
N ALA A 133 -33.09 -34.77 -11.00
CA ALA A 133 -31.97 -33.97 -10.49
C ALA A 133 -31.26 -34.68 -9.33
N TRP A 134 -32.01 -35.35 -8.45
CA TRP A 134 -31.46 -36.12 -7.35
C TRP A 134 -30.63 -37.31 -7.83
N GLU A 135 -31.10 -38.03 -8.84
CA GLU A 135 -30.34 -39.12 -9.49
C GLU A 135 -28.99 -38.60 -10.02
N ILE A 136 -28.99 -37.47 -10.75
CA ILE A 136 -27.75 -36.85 -11.22
C ILE A 136 -26.81 -36.48 -10.06
N TYR A 137 -27.35 -35.98 -8.95
CA TYR A 137 -26.52 -35.65 -7.79
C TYR A 137 -25.90 -36.90 -7.14
N GLN A 138 -26.63 -38.02 -7.11
CA GLN A 138 -26.11 -39.32 -6.67
C GLN A 138 -25.01 -39.82 -7.62
N GLU A 139 -25.23 -39.80 -8.94
CA GLU A 139 -24.21 -40.17 -9.93
C GLU A 139 -22.91 -39.37 -9.77
N ILE A 140 -23.02 -38.05 -9.56
CA ILE A 140 -21.86 -37.17 -9.32
C ILE A 140 -21.15 -37.56 -8.03
N SER A 141 -21.90 -37.87 -6.97
CA SER A 141 -21.34 -38.30 -5.69
C SER A 141 -20.59 -39.63 -5.79
N ASP A 142 -21.18 -40.62 -6.46
CA ASP A 142 -20.58 -41.93 -6.69
C ASP A 142 -19.31 -41.78 -7.54
N THR A 143 -19.38 -40.96 -8.58
CA THR A 143 -18.22 -40.63 -9.42
C THR A 143 -17.10 -39.97 -8.61
N LEU A 144 -17.42 -39.04 -7.71
CA LEU A 144 -16.43 -38.41 -6.83
C LEU A 144 -15.79 -39.45 -5.90
N GLY A 145 -16.60 -40.34 -5.30
CA GLY A 145 -16.11 -41.41 -4.41
C GLY A 145 -15.13 -42.36 -5.11
N GLU A 146 -15.43 -42.73 -6.35
CA GLU A 146 -14.59 -43.66 -7.14
C GLU A 146 -13.40 -42.97 -7.83
N SER A 147 -13.48 -41.66 -8.07
CA SER A 147 -12.45 -40.92 -8.82
C SER A 147 -11.13 -40.77 -8.07
N LYS A 148 -11.10 -41.01 -6.76
CA LYS A 148 -9.97 -40.71 -5.86
C LYS A 148 -9.51 -39.25 -5.95
N LEU A 149 -10.38 -38.35 -6.41
CA LEU A 149 -10.12 -36.92 -6.38
C LEU A 149 -10.13 -36.44 -4.93
N PRO A 150 -9.40 -35.35 -4.62
CA PRO A 150 -9.60 -34.65 -3.36
C PRO A 150 -11.08 -34.27 -3.23
N PRO A 151 -11.72 -34.50 -2.06
CA PRO A 151 -13.13 -34.14 -1.89
C PRO A 151 -13.29 -32.62 -2.07
N PRO A 152 -14.31 -32.16 -2.83
CA PRO A 152 -14.62 -30.73 -2.93
C PRO A 152 -14.99 -30.17 -1.55
N THR A 153 -14.64 -28.94 -1.25
CA THR A 153 -15.01 -28.27 -0.01
C THR A 153 -16.53 -28.08 0.11
N SER A 154 -17.18 -27.73 -1.00
CA SER A 154 -18.61 -27.48 -1.02
C SER A 154 -19.21 -27.59 -2.43
N TRP A 155 -20.53 -27.69 -2.48
CA TRP A 155 -21.31 -27.84 -3.70
C TRP A 155 -22.38 -26.75 -3.76
N THR A 156 -22.82 -26.42 -4.95
CA THR A 156 -24.01 -25.58 -5.17
C THR A 156 -24.93 -26.25 -6.18
N LEU A 157 -26.15 -26.57 -5.76
CA LEU A 157 -27.17 -27.11 -6.63
C LEU A 157 -27.87 -25.96 -7.33
N THR A 158 -27.79 -25.88 -8.67
CA THR A 158 -28.09 -24.64 -9.41
C THR A 158 -29.58 -24.39 -9.65
N GLY A 159 -30.44 -25.35 -9.28
CA GLY A 159 -31.90 -25.28 -9.44
C GLY A 159 -32.42 -25.75 -10.80
N SER A 160 -31.56 -26.01 -11.79
CA SER A 160 -31.94 -26.63 -13.08
C SER A 160 -31.59 -28.11 -13.20
N GLY A 161 -30.87 -28.67 -12.22
CA GLY A 161 -30.22 -29.99 -12.30
C GLY A 161 -28.70 -29.91 -12.47
N GLY A 162 -28.14 -28.73 -12.72
CA GLY A 162 -26.69 -28.53 -12.74
C GLY A 162 -26.08 -28.42 -11.33
N VAL A 163 -24.78 -28.66 -11.24
CA VAL A 163 -24.02 -28.61 -9.98
C VAL A 163 -22.74 -27.82 -10.16
N HIS A 164 -22.40 -26.97 -9.18
CA HIS A 164 -21.06 -26.41 -9.06
C HIS A 164 -20.31 -27.14 -7.93
N LEU A 165 -19.16 -27.72 -8.24
CA LEU A 165 -18.25 -28.28 -7.24
C LEU A 165 -17.15 -27.27 -6.95
N TYR A 166 -16.81 -27.03 -5.68
CA TYR A 166 -15.77 -26.08 -5.28
C TYR A 166 -14.68 -26.72 -4.43
N TRP A 167 -13.42 -26.41 -4.73
CA TRP A 167 -12.28 -26.61 -3.84
C TRP A 167 -11.80 -25.24 -3.36
N ARG A 168 -12.35 -24.80 -2.23
CA ARG A 168 -12.06 -23.47 -1.67
C ARG A 168 -10.72 -23.49 -0.94
N TYR A 169 -10.01 -22.37 -1.06
CA TYR A 169 -8.77 -22.19 -0.34
C TYR A 169 -9.01 -21.55 1.01
N GLU A 170 -8.24 -22.01 2.00
CA GLU A 170 -8.16 -21.37 3.31
C GLU A 170 -7.68 -19.91 3.17
N GLN A 171 -6.70 -19.68 2.28
CA GLN A 171 -6.22 -18.36 1.92
C GLN A 171 -6.15 -18.22 0.40
N ALA A 172 -6.51 -17.04 -0.11
CA ALA A 172 -6.44 -16.77 -1.53
C ALA A 172 -4.98 -16.81 -2.02
N GLU A 173 -4.75 -17.44 -3.18
CA GLU A 173 -3.44 -17.41 -3.84
C GLU A 173 -3.28 -16.07 -4.55
N VAL A 174 -2.47 -15.17 -3.97
CA VAL A 174 -2.40 -13.76 -4.36
C VAL A 174 -1.44 -13.56 -5.53
N VAL A 175 -1.91 -12.82 -6.53
CA VAL A 175 -1.09 -12.35 -7.65
C VAL A 175 -0.19 -11.21 -7.18
N GLU A 176 1.11 -11.40 -7.38
CA GLU A 176 2.15 -10.42 -7.02
C GLU A 176 2.58 -9.53 -8.18
N ASN A 177 2.81 -10.14 -9.35
CA ASN A 177 3.27 -9.46 -10.54
C ASN A 177 2.68 -10.11 -11.81
N LYS A 178 2.94 -9.51 -12.97
CA LYS A 178 2.36 -9.94 -14.25
C LYS A 178 2.80 -11.35 -14.66
N GLN A 179 4.07 -11.70 -14.49
CA GLN A 179 4.57 -13.03 -14.84
C GLN A 179 3.98 -14.10 -13.91
N HIS A 180 3.95 -13.80 -12.61
CA HIS A 180 3.33 -14.66 -11.61
C HIS A 180 1.85 -14.89 -11.94
N ARG A 181 1.10 -13.84 -12.34
CA ARG A 181 -0.29 -13.96 -12.79
C ARG A 181 -0.44 -14.96 -13.95
N ALA A 182 0.39 -14.83 -14.99
CA ALA A 182 0.33 -15.69 -16.16
C ALA A 182 0.59 -17.16 -15.79
N ASN A 183 1.61 -17.39 -14.96
CA ASN A 183 1.96 -18.73 -14.48
C ASN A 183 0.82 -19.33 -13.63
N LEU A 184 0.28 -18.54 -12.68
CA LEU A 184 -0.85 -18.99 -11.85
C LEU A 184 -2.08 -19.31 -12.67
N ILE A 185 -2.46 -18.47 -13.64
CA ILE A 185 -3.60 -18.75 -14.54
C ILE A 185 -3.38 -20.03 -15.33
N SER A 186 -2.18 -20.25 -15.86
CA SER A 186 -1.85 -21.49 -16.60
C SER A 186 -2.05 -22.71 -15.70
N ARG A 187 -1.45 -22.71 -14.51
CA ARG A 187 -1.55 -23.83 -13.58
C ARG A 187 -2.96 -24.03 -13.04
N TRP A 188 -3.69 -22.95 -12.79
CA TRP A 188 -5.08 -23.03 -12.34
C TRP A 188 -5.93 -23.78 -13.40
N LYS A 189 -5.74 -23.48 -14.68
CA LYS A 189 -6.38 -24.22 -15.78
C LYS A 189 -5.90 -25.67 -15.88
N GLU A 190 -4.61 -25.94 -15.71
CA GLU A 190 -4.07 -27.31 -15.69
C GLU A 190 -4.72 -28.16 -14.58
N ILE A 191 -4.90 -27.58 -13.39
CA ILE A 191 -5.57 -28.24 -12.27
C ILE A 191 -7.06 -28.45 -12.58
N SER A 192 -7.78 -27.42 -13.07
CA SER A 192 -9.19 -27.55 -13.47
C SER A 192 -9.37 -28.66 -14.52
N ASN A 193 -8.53 -28.70 -15.55
CA ASN A 193 -8.57 -29.75 -16.57
C ASN A 193 -8.35 -31.14 -15.98
N LYS A 194 -7.38 -31.30 -15.08
CA LYS A 194 -7.10 -32.59 -14.45
C LYS A 194 -8.24 -33.07 -13.56
N LEU A 195 -8.90 -32.15 -12.85
CA LEU A 195 -10.14 -32.43 -12.12
C LEU A 195 -11.26 -32.88 -13.08
N SER A 196 -11.50 -32.13 -14.15
CA SER A 196 -12.51 -32.47 -15.16
C SER A 196 -12.25 -33.82 -15.83
N ASP A 197 -11.02 -34.06 -16.29
CA ASP A 197 -10.60 -35.29 -16.96
C ASP A 197 -10.81 -36.51 -16.07
N LYS A 198 -10.39 -36.41 -14.81
CA LYS A 198 -10.51 -37.52 -13.87
C LYS A 198 -11.98 -37.82 -13.59
N LEU A 199 -12.78 -36.79 -13.33
CA LEU A 199 -14.21 -36.93 -13.06
C LEU A 199 -14.95 -37.56 -14.27
N GLU A 200 -14.72 -37.05 -15.48
CA GLU A 200 -15.33 -37.58 -16.72
C GLU A 200 -14.82 -38.99 -17.09
N SER A 201 -13.58 -39.32 -16.77
CA SER A 201 -13.06 -40.68 -16.96
C SER A 201 -13.75 -41.68 -16.03
N THR A 202 -13.89 -41.35 -14.75
CA THR A 202 -14.58 -42.20 -13.77
C THR A 202 -16.06 -42.31 -14.09
N LYS A 203 -16.71 -41.21 -14.49
CA LYS A 203 -18.11 -41.20 -14.93
C LYS A 203 -18.35 -42.24 -16.04
N ARG A 204 -17.46 -42.27 -17.05
CA ARG A 204 -17.52 -43.25 -18.14
C ARG A 204 -17.32 -44.68 -17.66
N THR A 205 -16.39 -44.92 -16.73
CA THR A 205 -16.17 -46.25 -16.14
C THR A 205 -17.39 -46.74 -15.37
N LEU A 206 -18.13 -45.85 -14.71
CA LEU A 206 -19.37 -46.18 -13.98
C LEU A 206 -20.60 -46.27 -14.90
N GLY A 207 -20.46 -45.99 -16.21
CA GLY A 207 -21.55 -46.08 -17.17
C GLY A 207 -22.52 -44.89 -17.17
N TYR A 208 -22.25 -43.84 -16.40
CA TYR A 208 -23.14 -42.67 -16.31
C TYR A 208 -23.04 -41.77 -17.54
N GLN A 209 -24.18 -41.26 -17.99
CA GLN A 209 -24.31 -40.49 -19.24
C GLN A 209 -25.16 -39.21 -19.08
N GLY A 210 -25.82 -38.98 -17.94
CA GLY A 210 -26.83 -37.92 -17.78
C GLY A 210 -26.27 -36.48 -17.69
N TRP A 211 -25.00 -36.33 -17.32
CA TRP A 211 -24.37 -35.02 -17.09
C TRP A 211 -22.98 -34.94 -17.74
N HIS A 212 -22.39 -33.76 -17.80
CA HIS A 212 -21.02 -33.53 -18.24
C HIS A 212 -20.42 -32.28 -17.58
N VAL A 213 -19.09 -32.19 -17.57
CA VAL A 213 -18.38 -31.00 -17.08
C VAL A 213 -18.27 -29.96 -18.19
N ASP A 214 -18.82 -28.76 -17.99
CA ASP A 214 -18.55 -27.60 -18.85
C ASP A 214 -17.12 -27.14 -18.63
N ARG A 215 -16.21 -27.61 -19.48
CA ARG A 215 -14.79 -27.26 -19.45
C ARG A 215 -14.55 -25.78 -19.73
N SER A 216 -15.38 -25.13 -20.54
CA SER A 216 -15.20 -23.72 -20.87
C SER A 216 -15.45 -22.88 -19.63
N ALA A 217 -16.52 -23.16 -18.90
CA ALA A 217 -16.83 -22.46 -17.68
C ALA A 217 -15.93 -22.84 -16.50
N SER A 218 -15.52 -24.12 -16.42
CA SER A 218 -14.58 -24.61 -15.39
C SER A 218 -13.15 -24.08 -15.55
N ASN A 219 -12.80 -23.56 -16.74
CA ASN A 219 -11.48 -22.97 -17.05
C ASN A 219 -11.49 -21.43 -17.18
N ASP A 220 -12.62 -20.76 -16.97
CA ASP A 220 -12.69 -19.29 -16.99
C ASP A 220 -12.55 -18.72 -15.57
N PRO A 221 -11.38 -18.16 -15.17
CA PRO A 221 -11.18 -17.64 -13.82
C PRO A 221 -12.01 -16.38 -13.50
N THR A 222 -12.75 -15.85 -14.48
CA THR A 222 -13.58 -14.64 -14.39
C THR A 222 -15.08 -14.92 -14.35
N ARG A 223 -15.45 -16.20 -14.36
CA ARG A 223 -16.82 -16.71 -14.43
C ARG A 223 -17.67 -16.20 -13.27
N LEU A 224 -18.94 -15.98 -13.57
CA LEU A 224 -20.00 -15.70 -12.60
C LEU A 224 -20.69 -17.01 -12.25
N MET A 225 -20.62 -17.39 -10.98
CA MET A 225 -21.24 -18.60 -10.45
C MET A 225 -22.50 -18.24 -9.67
N ARG A 226 -23.53 -19.07 -9.79
CA ARG A 226 -24.81 -18.86 -9.07
C ARG A 226 -24.60 -18.89 -7.56
N MET A 227 -25.32 -18.00 -6.88
CA MET A 227 -25.28 -17.85 -5.44
C MET A 227 -26.41 -18.63 -4.77
N PRO A 228 -26.12 -19.37 -3.69
CA PRO A 228 -27.15 -19.96 -2.85
C PRO A 228 -28.14 -18.93 -2.30
N GLY A 229 -29.40 -19.35 -2.11
CA GLY A 229 -30.51 -18.49 -1.71
C GLY A 229 -31.12 -17.66 -2.85
N SER A 230 -30.50 -17.65 -4.03
CA SER A 230 -31.11 -17.08 -5.24
C SER A 230 -31.99 -18.09 -5.97
N ARG A 231 -32.73 -17.66 -7.00
CA ARG A 231 -33.59 -18.56 -7.79
C ARG A 231 -33.05 -18.77 -9.20
N HIS A 232 -33.23 -19.98 -9.70
CA HIS A 232 -32.95 -20.30 -11.09
C HIS A 232 -34.01 -19.66 -11.99
N HIS A 233 -33.62 -18.79 -12.92
CA HIS A 233 -34.56 -17.99 -13.72
C HIS A 233 -35.60 -18.81 -14.49
N LYS A 234 -35.25 -19.95 -15.08
CA LYS A 234 -36.22 -20.77 -15.83
C LYS A 234 -37.12 -21.65 -14.96
N THR A 235 -36.64 -22.09 -13.79
CA THR A 235 -37.33 -23.12 -12.99
C THR A 235 -37.95 -22.55 -11.72
N GLY A 236 -37.59 -21.33 -11.34
CA GLY A 236 -37.98 -20.71 -10.08
C GLY A 236 -37.40 -21.39 -8.83
N ARG A 237 -36.70 -22.52 -8.98
CA ARG A 237 -36.15 -23.30 -7.87
C ARG A 237 -35.01 -22.57 -7.21
N GLU A 238 -34.90 -22.74 -5.91
CA GLU A 238 -33.82 -22.16 -5.11
C GLU A 238 -32.49 -22.83 -5.44
N VAL A 239 -31.43 -22.02 -5.42
CA VAL A 239 -30.05 -22.47 -5.49
C VAL A 239 -29.60 -22.87 -4.09
N LEU A 240 -29.22 -24.13 -3.90
CA LEU A 240 -28.94 -24.70 -2.57
C LEU A 240 -27.43 -24.80 -2.32
N TYR A 241 -27.02 -24.60 -1.06
CA TYR A 241 -25.64 -24.76 -0.63
C TYR A 241 -25.45 -26.06 0.13
N ILE A 242 -24.40 -26.81 -0.23
CA ILE A 242 -24.01 -28.02 0.49
C ILE A 242 -22.56 -27.87 0.93
N SER A 243 -22.28 -28.01 2.22
CA SER A 243 -20.95 -27.85 2.79
C SER A 243 -20.51 -29.10 3.58
N GLY A 244 -19.20 -29.26 3.81
CA GLY A 244 -18.68 -30.33 4.66
C GLY A 244 -17.31 -30.86 4.28
N GLY A 245 -16.80 -30.52 3.09
CA GLY A 245 -15.48 -30.91 2.65
C GLY A 245 -14.36 -30.07 3.27
N PRO A 246 -13.12 -30.58 3.27
CA PRO A 246 -11.98 -29.86 3.83
C PRO A 246 -11.61 -28.65 2.98
N LEU A 247 -11.11 -27.60 3.64
CA LEU A 247 -10.39 -26.53 2.97
C LEU A 247 -9.05 -27.05 2.44
N THR A 248 -8.51 -26.36 1.44
CA THR A 248 -7.18 -26.65 0.89
C THR A 248 -6.43 -25.35 0.59
N ASN A 249 -5.33 -25.43 -0.16
CA ASN A 249 -4.74 -24.28 -0.81
C ASN A 249 -4.30 -24.67 -2.23
N PHE A 250 -3.91 -23.67 -3.03
CA PHE A 250 -3.60 -23.86 -4.45
C PHE A 250 -2.55 -24.94 -4.68
N ASN A 251 -1.46 -24.89 -3.92
CA ASN A 251 -0.34 -25.82 -4.04
C ASN A 251 -0.70 -27.23 -3.54
N GLN A 252 -1.35 -27.35 -2.38
CA GLN A 252 -1.78 -28.64 -1.83
C GLN A 252 -2.75 -29.39 -2.75
N LEU A 253 -3.68 -28.67 -3.39
CA LEU A 253 -4.58 -29.27 -4.37
C LEU A 253 -3.79 -29.75 -5.61
N GLY A 254 -2.84 -28.94 -6.07
CA GLY A 254 -1.89 -29.32 -7.12
C GLY A 254 -1.10 -30.59 -6.77
N ASP A 255 -0.56 -30.68 -5.56
CA ASP A 255 0.23 -31.83 -5.10
C ASP A 255 -0.59 -33.12 -5.08
N LYS A 256 -1.84 -33.05 -4.56
CA LYS A 256 -2.77 -34.18 -4.57
C LYS A 256 -3.12 -34.65 -5.98
N LEU A 257 -3.00 -33.77 -6.97
CA LEU A 257 -3.17 -34.06 -8.38
C LEU A 257 -1.84 -34.32 -9.09
N GLY A 258 -0.72 -34.43 -8.37
CA GLY A 258 0.59 -34.82 -8.92
C GLY A 258 1.42 -33.69 -9.55
N PHE A 259 1.07 -32.42 -9.32
CA PHE A 259 1.87 -31.28 -9.78
C PHE A 259 3.05 -31.01 -8.81
N LYS A 260 4.24 -31.56 -9.11
CA LYS A 260 5.42 -31.47 -8.22
C LYS A 260 6.09 -30.09 -8.14
N LYS A 261 5.91 -29.25 -9.16
CA LYS A 261 6.54 -27.92 -9.21
C LYS A 261 5.57 -26.87 -8.71
N HIS A 262 5.79 -26.38 -7.51
CA HIS A 262 5.06 -25.23 -6.98
C HIS A 262 5.33 -23.98 -7.82
N ILE A 263 4.29 -23.15 -7.94
CA ILE A 263 4.46 -21.79 -8.41
C ILE A 263 4.82 -20.98 -7.19
N HIS A 264 6.10 -20.68 -7.05
CA HIS A 264 6.57 -19.73 -6.06
C HIS A 264 6.65 -18.35 -6.69
N SER A 265 6.37 -17.35 -5.87
CA SER A 265 6.91 -16.01 -6.05
C SER A 265 8.42 -16.12 -6.25
N GLU A 266 8.93 -15.63 -7.38
CA GLU A 266 10.37 -15.51 -7.52
C GLU A 266 10.87 -14.64 -6.37
N VAL A 267 11.70 -15.22 -5.49
CA VAL A 267 12.46 -14.47 -4.50
C VAL A 267 13.14 -13.35 -5.27
N VAL A 268 12.76 -12.10 -4.97
CA VAL A 268 13.28 -10.90 -5.61
C VAL A 268 14.80 -11.02 -5.66
N LYS A 269 15.36 -11.34 -6.83
CA LYS A 269 16.81 -11.38 -7.00
C LYS A 269 17.33 -9.99 -6.62
N PRO A 270 18.44 -9.89 -5.87
CA PRO A 270 18.98 -8.59 -5.49
C PRO A 270 19.14 -7.74 -6.76
N ILE A 271 18.41 -6.62 -6.80
CA ILE A 271 18.38 -5.74 -7.97
C ILE A 271 19.81 -5.29 -8.25
N HIS A 272 20.37 -5.75 -9.38
CA HIS A 272 21.68 -5.32 -9.81
C HIS A 272 21.61 -3.84 -10.18
N VAL A 273 22.30 -3.00 -9.41
CA VAL A 273 22.42 -1.57 -9.66
C VAL A 273 23.59 -1.39 -10.64
N PRO A 274 23.38 -0.88 -11.87
CA PRO A 274 24.47 -0.61 -12.80
C PRO A 274 25.56 0.24 -12.14
N LYS A 275 26.83 -0.14 -12.33
CA LYS A 275 28.00 0.59 -11.78
C LYS A 275 28.00 2.08 -12.16
N SER A 276 27.43 2.42 -13.31
CA SER A 276 27.24 3.80 -13.80
C SER A 276 26.32 4.69 -12.96
N ILE A 277 25.55 4.12 -12.02
CA ILE A 277 24.68 4.88 -11.11
C ILE A 277 25.46 5.44 -9.91
N HIS A 278 26.61 4.84 -9.56
CA HIS A 278 27.42 5.24 -8.40
C HIS A 278 28.31 6.47 -8.67
N SER A 279 28.45 6.92 -9.92
CA SER A 279 29.34 8.03 -10.29
C SER A 279 28.68 9.42 -10.27
N GLY A 280 27.36 9.49 -10.02
CA GLY A 280 26.65 10.76 -9.93
C GLY A 280 26.83 11.40 -8.56
N LYS A 281 27.63 12.47 -8.44
CA LYS A 281 27.75 13.26 -7.20
C LYS A 281 26.34 13.65 -6.70
N TYR A 282 25.87 12.98 -5.65
CA TYR A 282 24.64 13.35 -4.97
C TYR A 282 24.92 14.61 -4.16
N ASN A 283 24.53 15.76 -4.70
CA ASN A 283 24.61 17.01 -3.94
C ASN A 283 23.56 16.96 -2.81
N HIS A 284 23.99 16.58 -1.61
CA HIS A 284 23.24 16.66 -0.34
C HIS A 284 22.80 18.10 0.04
N HIS A 285 22.93 19.07 -0.85
CA HIS A 285 22.42 20.42 -0.69
C HIS A 285 21.14 20.61 -1.51
N THR A 286 20.15 19.76 -1.28
CA THR A 286 18.76 20.15 -1.53
C THR A 286 18.40 21.23 -0.52
N LYS A 287 18.71 22.50 -0.83
CA LYS A 287 17.77 23.57 -0.51
C LYS A 287 16.42 23.05 -0.96
N THR A 288 15.50 22.82 -0.02
CA THR A 288 14.16 22.28 -0.23
C THR A 288 13.55 22.84 -1.52
N ASP A 289 13.65 22.09 -2.63
CA ASP A 289 12.98 22.45 -3.87
C ASP A 289 11.49 22.40 -3.55
N THR A 290 10.83 23.55 -3.63
CA THR A 290 9.42 23.75 -3.26
C THR A 290 8.48 22.84 -4.06
N VAL A 291 8.99 22.27 -5.16
CA VAL A 291 8.28 21.34 -6.03
C VAL A 291 8.34 19.89 -5.52
N THR A 292 9.35 19.51 -4.73
CA THR A 292 9.57 18.12 -4.26
C THR A 292 8.36 17.48 -3.60
N PRO A 293 7.65 18.14 -2.65
CA PRO A 293 6.47 17.53 -2.02
C PRO A 293 5.35 17.24 -3.02
N ARG A 294 5.21 18.08 -4.05
CA ARG A 294 4.21 17.88 -5.11
C ARG A 294 4.59 16.71 -6.02
N LEU A 295 5.88 16.54 -6.32
CA LEU A 295 6.37 15.40 -7.10
C LEU A 295 6.19 14.08 -6.35
N ILE A 296 6.44 14.06 -5.03
CA ILE A 296 6.19 12.87 -4.20
C ILE A 296 4.71 12.47 -4.29
N LYS A 297 3.79 13.42 -4.11
CA LYS A 297 2.35 13.17 -4.22
C LYS A 297 1.98 12.68 -5.63
N LEU A 298 2.54 13.27 -6.68
CA LEU A 298 2.34 12.82 -8.06
C LEU A 298 2.81 11.38 -8.25
N THR A 299 4.03 11.03 -7.86
CA THR A 299 4.56 9.68 -8.04
C THR A 299 3.75 8.64 -7.28
N GLN A 300 3.26 8.98 -6.08
CA GLN A 300 2.35 8.11 -5.32
C GLN A 300 1.00 7.91 -6.03
N GLN A 301 0.42 8.99 -6.58
CA GLN A 301 -0.81 8.90 -7.35
C GLN A 301 -0.64 8.06 -8.62
N TRP A 302 0.49 8.22 -9.31
CA TRP A 302 0.83 7.46 -10.51
C TRP A 302 1.07 5.97 -10.19
N GLU A 303 1.82 5.65 -9.15
CA GLU A 303 1.98 4.27 -8.66
C GLU A 303 0.64 3.62 -8.31
N ALA A 304 -0.27 4.39 -7.67
CA ALA A 304 -1.61 3.91 -7.37
C ALA A 304 -2.43 3.66 -8.63
N LEU A 305 -2.28 4.47 -9.69
CA LEU A 305 -2.93 4.21 -10.97
C LEU A 305 -2.37 2.95 -11.66
N LEU A 306 -1.05 2.74 -11.65
CA LEU A 306 -0.43 1.54 -12.21
C LEU A 306 -0.87 0.27 -11.47
N SER A 307 -0.93 0.35 -10.14
CA SER A 307 -1.44 -0.74 -9.30
C SER A 307 -2.90 -1.06 -9.60
N ARG A 308 -3.72 -0.05 -9.94
CA ARG A 308 -5.12 -0.25 -10.35
C ARG A 308 -5.24 -0.87 -11.73
N SER A 309 -4.50 -0.37 -12.72
CA SER A 309 -4.59 -0.84 -14.10
C SER A 309 -3.94 -2.21 -14.29
N GLY A 310 -3.09 -2.63 -13.35
CA GLY A 310 -2.38 -3.91 -13.38
C GLY A 310 -1.31 -4.01 -14.47
N GLN A 311 -1.24 -3.03 -15.37
CA GLN A 311 -0.23 -2.85 -16.41
C GLN A 311 -0.27 -1.43 -16.99
N VAL A 312 0.83 -1.01 -17.62
CA VAL A 312 0.85 0.22 -18.43
C VAL A 312 0.10 0.01 -19.75
N SER A 313 -0.60 1.03 -20.22
CA SER A 313 -1.28 1.05 -21.53
C SER A 313 -0.33 0.70 -22.68
N LYS A 314 -0.84 -0.02 -23.69
CA LYS A 314 -0.08 -0.41 -24.88
C LYS A 314 0.50 0.85 -25.56
N GLY A 315 1.78 0.82 -25.93
CA GLY A 315 2.48 1.94 -26.57
C GLY A 315 2.94 3.06 -25.62
N LYS A 316 2.76 2.93 -24.30
CA LYS A 316 3.15 3.96 -23.31
C LYS A 316 4.18 3.47 -22.28
N ARG A 317 4.72 2.26 -22.48
CA ARG A 317 5.56 1.54 -21.50
C ARG A 317 6.92 2.22 -21.31
N ASP A 318 7.54 2.61 -22.41
CA ASP A 318 8.78 3.36 -22.51
C ASP A 318 8.66 4.75 -21.89
N LEU A 319 7.64 5.52 -22.28
CA LEU A 319 7.35 6.84 -21.74
C LEU A 319 7.11 6.79 -20.23
N THR A 320 6.35 5.80 -19.76
CA THR A 320 6.10 5.59 -18.33
C THR A 320 7.40 5.30 -17.58
N ALA A 321 8.22 4.37 -18.09
CA ALA A 321 9.50 4.05 -17.47
C ALA A 321 10.42 5.28 -17.37
N PHE A 322 10.55 6.01 -18.48
CA PHE A 322 11.43 7.16 -18.61
C PHE A 322 11.02 8.31 -17.67
N HIS A 323 9.77 8.75 -17.75
CA HIS A 323 9.31 9.89 -16.96
C HIS A 323 9.24 9.57 -15.48
N LEU A 324 8.78 8.38 -15.11
CA LEU A 324 8.68 8.00 -13.70
C LEU A 324 10.07 7.86 -13.05
N TYR A 325 11.04 7.28 -13.75
CA TYR A 325 12.43 7.24 -13.27
C TYR A 325 13.03 8.64 -13.10
N ASN A 326 12.82 9.54 -14.07
CA ASN A 326 13.28 10.93 -13.98
C ASN A 326 12.64 11.69 -12.81
N LEU A 327 11.36 11.42 -12.50
CA LEU A 327 10.71 11.96 -11.31
C LEU A 327 11.34 11.40 -10.03
N TYR A 328 11.61 10.10 -9.97
CA TYR A 328 12.30 9.50 -8.81
C TYR A 328 13.69 10.09 -8.61
N ARG A 329 14.46 10.27 -9.69
CA ARG A 329 15.78 10.91 -9.67
C ARG A 329 15.77 12.34 -9.10
N ARG A 330 14.62 13.01 -9.04
CA ARG A 330 14.46 14.32 -8.41
C ARG A 330 14.06 14.27 -6.93
N ILE A 331 13.44 13.19 -6.47
CA ILE A 331 12.92 13.08 -5.10
C ILE A 331 13.76 12.16 -4.20
N MET A 332 14.58 11.28 -4.77
CA MET A 332 15.41 10.33 -4.03
C MET A 332 16.79 10.12 -4.66
N ALA A 333 17.67 9.43 -3.93
CA ALA A 333 19.01 9.07 -4.40
C ALA A 333 18.96 8.21 -5.68
N PRO A 334 19.91 8.33 -6.61
CA PRO A 334 19.92 7.59 -7.88
C PRO A 334 19.74 6.07 -7.73
N GLU A 335 20.42 5.46 -6.75
CA GLU A 335 20.31 4.02 -6.48
C GLU A 335 18.90 3.63 -6.01
N HIS A 336 18.28 4.45 -5.17
CA HIS A 336 16.91 4.22 -4.71
C HIS A 336 15.91 4.43 -5.85
N ALA A 337 16.11 5.45 -6.68
CA ALA A 337 15.29 5.67 -7.87
C ALA A 337 15.37 4.48 -8.84
N TRP A 338 16.56 3.90 -8.99
CA TRP A 338 16.78 2.73 -9.83
C TRP A 338 16.07 1.50 -9.29
N LYS A 339 16.27 1.18 -8.01
CA LYS A 339 15.55 0.08 -7.35
C LYS A 339 14.04 0.24 -7.49
N LYS A 340 13.54 1.46 -7.28
CA LYS A 340 12.10 1.77 -7.37
C LYS A 340 11.56 1.57 -8.78
N ILE A 341 12.25 2.04 -9.82
CA ILE A 341 11.77 1.84 -11.20
C ILE A 341 11.89 0.38 -11.64
N VAL A 342 12.89 -0.37 -11.18
CA VAL A 342 12.99 -1.81 -11.46
C VAL A 342 11.79 -2.55 -10.88
N THR A 343 11.42 -2.29 -9.62
CA THR A 343 10.22 -2.88 -9.01
C THR A 343 8.96 -2.54 -9.81
N ILE A 344 8.79 -1.28 -10.19
CA ILE A 344 7.62 -0.86 -11.00
C ILE A 344 7.64 -1.50 -12.38
N ASN A 345 8.83 -1.68 -12.95
CA ASN A 345 8.99 -2.36 -14.22
C ASN A 345 8.55 -3.82 -14.12
N GLU A 346 9.00 -4.56 -13.11
CA GLU A 346 8.60 -5.95 -12.89
C GLU A 346 7.09 -6.09 -12.64
N SER A 347 6.50 -5.17 -11.87
CA SER A 347 5.08 -5.21 -11.54
C SER A 347 4.16 -4.77 -12.68
N PHE A 348 4.53 -3.74 -13.45
CA PHE A 348 3.57 -3.02 -14.31
C PHE A 348 4.05 -2.75 -15.75
N ILE A 349 5.35 -2.57 -15.97
CA ILE A 349 5.88 -2.18 -17.29
C ILE A 349 6.27 -3.42 -18.09
N GLY A 350 7.13 -4.28 -17.56
CA GLY A 350 7.48 -5.61 -18.09
C GLY A 350 8.64 -5.63 -19.10
N PHE A 351 9.57 -4.67 -19.05
CA PHE A 351 10.81 -4.77 -19.83
C PHE A 351 11.79 -5.75 -19.18
N THR A 352 12.66 -6.37 -19.98
CA THR A 352 13.83 -7.06 -19.40
C THR A 352 14.76 -6.03 -18.76
N LEU A 353 15.61 -6.45 -17.81
CA LEU A 353 16.54 -5.53 -17.16
C LEU A 353 17.50 -4.88 -18.18
N SER A 354 17.93 -5.62 -19.20
CA SER A 354 18.76 -5.09 -20.30
C SER A 354 18.02 -4.02 -21.10
N GLN A 355 16.75 -4.27 -21.48
CA GLN A 355 15.91 -3.30 -22.16
C GLN A 355 15.72 -2.04 -21.31
N LEU A 356 15.31 -2.20 -20.04
CA LEU A 356 15.10 -1.09 -19.13
C LEU A 356 16.37 -0.24 -18.96
N THR A 357 17.53 -0.88 -18.83
CA THR A 357 18.83 -0.21 -18.71
C THR A 357 19.20 0.55 -19.99
N SER A 358 18.98 -0.04 -21.16
CA SER A 358 19.18 0.62 -22.45
C SER A 358 18.29 1.87 -22.59
N TYR A 359 16.99 1.72 -22.31
CA TYR A 359 16.02 2.81 -22.39
C TYR A 359 16.32 3.96 -21.42
N LEU A 360 16.75 3.64 -20.20
CA LEU A 360 17.05 4.64 -19.18
C LEU A 360 18.50 5.11 -19.20
N SER A 361 19.31 4.71 -20.19
CA SER A 361 20.74 5.01 -20.27
C SER A 361 21.07 6.50 -20.19
N SER A 362 20.26 7.35 -20.82
CA SER A 362 20.39 8.81 -20.76
C SER A 362 20.02 9.36 -19.39
N SER A 363 18.88 8.94 -18.83
CA SER A 363 18.40 9.30 -17.49
C SER A 363 19.29 8.82 -16.35
N ILE A 364 20.03 7.74 -16.55
CA ILE A 364 21.04 7.27 -15.60
C ILE A 364 22.16 8.31 -15.49
N LYS A 365 22.65 8.82 -16.63
CA LYS A 365 23.74 9.79 -16.70
C LYS A 365 23.30 11.22 -16.36
N THR A 366 22.10 11.61 -16.77
CA THR A 366 21.63 13.00 -16.72
C THR A 366 20.35 13.12 -15.88
N THR A 367 20.34 14.08 -14.95
CA THR A 367 19.13 14.39 -14.18
C THR A 367 18.30 15.43 -14.91
N TYR A 368 17.20 15.00 -15.55
CA TYR A 368 16.27 15.89 -16.24
C TYR A 368 15.41 16.70 -15.25
N ARG A 369 15.33 18.03 -15.45
CA ARG A 369 14.52 18.94 -14.62
C ARG A 369 13.28 19.41 -15.36
N TYR A 370 12.16 18.71 -15.17
CA TYR A 370 10.88 19.13 -15.72
C TYR A 370 10.28 20.35 -14.99
N THR A 371 9.67 21.25 -15.76
CA THR A 371 8.73 22.23 -15.21
C THR A 371 7.41 21.52 -14.86
N LEU A 372 6.62 22.08 -13.93
CA LEU A 372 5.28 21.53 -13.61
C LEU A 372 4.37 21.49 -14.85
N GLN A 373 4.51 22.48 -15.74
CA GLN A 373 3.78 22.53 -17.01
C GLN A 373 4.14 21.32 -17.88
N ASN A 374 5.43 21.07 -18.12
CA ASN A 374 5.86 19.97 -18.97
C ASN A 374 5.48 18.61 -18.37
N ILE A 375 5.46 18.48 -17.04
CA ILE A 375 4.95 17.26 -16.39
C ILE A 375 3.47 17.08 -16.71
N ASN A 376 2.64 18.12 -16.60
CA ASN A 376 1.21 18.02 -16.93
C ASN A 376 0.99 17.67 -18.41
N THR A 377 1.72 18.31 -19.32
CA THR A 377 1.71 17.97 -20.76
C THR A 377 2.03 16.50 -20.98
N VAL A 378 3.10 15.97 -20.37
CA VAL A 378 3.44 14.55 -20.47
C VAL A 378 2.33 13.65 -19.91
N LEU A 379 1.80 13.98 -18.73
CA LEU A 379 0.76 13.17 -18.09
C LEU A 379 -0.52 13.14 -18.93
N GLN A 380 -0.95 14.28 -19.46
CA GLN A 380 -2.24 14.42 -20.15
C GLN A 380 -2.14 14.04 -21.63
N GLU A 381 -1.16 14.57 -22.36
CA GLU A 381 -1.09 14.45 -23.83
C GLU A 381 -0.30 13.23 -24.27
N GLN A 382 0.73 12.82 -23.50
CA GLN A 382 1.57 11.68 -23.89
C GLN A 382 1.18 10.38 -23.22
N LEU A 383 0.64 10.42 -22.00
CA LEU A 383 0.35 9.22 -21.21
C LEU A 383 -1.13 9.00 -20.93
N ASP A 384 -1.99 9.95 -21.29
CA ASP A 384 -3.43 9.88 -21.12
C ASP A 384 -3.85 9.60 -19.66
N LEU A 385 -3.07 10.13 -18.70
CA LEU A 385 -3.28 9.93 -17.27
C LEU A 385 -4.18 11.02 -16.69
N PRO A 386 -5.17 10.65 -15.85
CA PRO A 386 -6.09 11.60 -15.21
C PRO A 386 -5.43 12.29 -13.99
N ILE A 387 -4.15 12.64 -14.07
CA ILE A 387 -3.42 13.32 -12.99
C ILE A 387 -2.97 14.69 -13.49
N GLN A 388 -3.20 15.72 -12.68
CA GLN A 388 -2.75 17.07 -12.96
C GLN A 388 -2.16 17.72 -11.71
N LEU A 389 -1.01 18.36 -11.89
CA LEU A 389 -0.37 19.19 -10.87
C LEU A 389 -0.93 20.62 -10.94
N PRO A 390 -1.28 21.23 -9.79
CA PRO A 390 -1.75 22.62 -9.78
C PRO A 390 -0.63 23.58 -10.20
N ILE A 391 -0.87 24.30 -11.30
CA ILE A 391 0.00 25.38 -11.78
C ILE A 391 -0.58 26.68 -11.26
N PHE A 392 0.12 27.29 -10.30
CA PHE A 392 -0.22 28.65 -9.90
C PHE A 392 0.38 29.59 -10.95
N LYS A 393 -0.46 30.22 -11.76
CA LYS A 393 -0.03 31.34 -12.60
C LYS A 393 0.50 32.41 -11.66
N LYS A 394 1.81 32.67 -11.72
CA LYS A 394 2.38 33.82 -11.02
C LYS A 394 1.83 35.06 -11.73
N ILE A 395 0.97 35.80 -11.04
CA ILE A 395 0.57 37.14 -11.48
C ILE A 395 1.88 37.94 -11.63
N PRO A 396 2.16 38.53 -12.81
CA PRO A 396 3.31 39.38 -12.97
C PRO A 396 3.24 40.50 -11.92
N LEU A 397 4.32 40.67 -11.16
CA LEU A 397 4.39 41.75 -10.18
C LEU A 397 4.32 43.08 -10.91
N SER A 398 3.60 44.05 -10.34
CA SER A 398 3.62 45.41 -10.85
C SER A 398 5.03 46.01 -10.73
N ASN A 399 5.31 47.07 -11.49
CA ASN A 399 6.62 47.74 -11.41
C ASN A 399 6.91 48.27 -9.99
N SER A 400 5.90 48.76 -9.27
CA SER A 400 6.05 49.23 -7.89
C SER A 400 6.38 48.09 -6.93
N GLU A 401 5.70 46.95 -7.02
CA GLU A 401 5.98 45.76 -6.20
C GLU A 401 7.37 45.18 -6.48
N ARG A 402 7.82 45.25 -7.73
CA ARG A 402 9.16 44.80 -8.14
C ARG A 402 10.24 45.66 -7.50
N ILE A 403 10.09 46.99 -7.54
CA ILE A 403 11.00 47.94 -6.90
C ILE A 403 11.02 47.71 -5.38
N GLU A 404 9.86 47.54 -4.76
CA GLU A 404 9.76 47.31 -3.32
C GLU A 404 10.44 46.00 -2.88
N LYS A 405 10.23 44.90 -3.63
CA LYS A 405 10.87 43.62 -3.37
C LYS A 405 12.38 43.67 -3.59
N GLN A 406 12.85 44.37 -4.63
CA GLN A 406 14.27 44.59 -4.85
C GLN A 406 14.90 45.40 -3.71
N ALA A 407 14.24 46.45 -3.24
CA ALA A 407 14.68 47.23 -2.08
C ALA A 407 14.72 46.39 -0.79
N LYS A 408 13.68 45.58 -0.52
CA LYS A 408 13.65 44.65 0.62
C LYS A 408 14.77 43.61 0.54
N ALA A 409 15.00 43.02 -0.64
CA ALA A 409 16.08 42.05 -0.86
C ALA A 409 17.47 42.70 -0.71
N GLY A 410 17.64 43.92 -1.21
CA GLY A 410 18.85 44.73 -1.05
C GLY A 410 19.15 45.01 0.43
N ARG A 411 18.16 45.50 1.19
CA ARG A 411 18.27 45.72 2.65
C ARG A 411 18.61 44.44 3.40
N LYS A 412 17.98 43.30 3.06
CA LYS A 412 18.25 42.00 3.68
C LYS A 412 19.68 41.53 3.41
N THR A 413 20.15 41.69 2.18
CA THR A 413 21.52 41.32 1.78
C THR A 413 22.55 42.21 2.47
N ALA A 414 22.30 43.52 2.54
CA ALA A 414 23.15 44.47 3.27
C ALA A 414 23.23 44.12 4.76
N LYS A 415 22.09 43.88 5.43
CA LYS A 415 22.07 43.43 6.84
C LYS A 415 22.85 42.13 7.06
N LYS A 416 22.70 41.15 6.16
CA LYS A 416 23.44 39.89 6.23
C LYS A 416 24.95 40.11 6.10
N ARG A 417 25.40 40.90 5.10
CA ARG A 417 26.83 41.23 4.91
C ARG A 417 27.42 41.93 6.14
N VAL A 418 26.68 42.86 6.75
CA VAL A 418 27.11 43.51 8.00
C VAL A 418 27.22 42.49 9.13
N GLY A 419 26.23 41.61 9.30
CA GLY A 419 26.26 40.57 10.33
C GLY A 419 27.41 39.57 10.15
N ASP A 420 27.70 39.15 8.92
CA ASP A 420 28.83 38.25 8.61
C ASP A 420 30.18 38.95 8.87
N THR A 421 30.29 40.23 8.52
CA THR A 421 31.46 41.07 8.83
C THR A 421 31.65 41.19 10.34
N HIS A 422 30.58 41.44 11.09
CA HIS A 422 30.59 41.52 12.54
C HIS A 422 31.05 40.22 13.19
N LYS A 423 30.53 39.08 12.74
CA LYS A 423 30.96 37.76 13.23
C LYS A 423 32.44 37.52 12.99
N LYS A 424 32.94 37.86 11.80
CA LYS A 424 34.37 37.73 11.46
C LYS A 424 35.24 38.56 12.41
N LEU A 425 34.88 39.83 12.60
CA LEU A 425 35.64 40.74 13.47
C LEU A 425 35.56 40.34 14.94
N LEU A 426 34.39 39.96 15.45
CA LEU A 426 34.26 39.47 16.83
C LEU A 426 35.08 38.20 17.09
N ARG A 427 35.13 37.28 16.12
CA ARG A 427 35.96 36.07 16.24
C ARG A 427 37.44 36.44 16.38
N ILE A 428 37.94 37.37 15.57
CA ILE A 428 39.32 37.86 15.63
C ILE A 428 39.60 38.53 16.98
N LEU A 429 38.70 39.40 17.44
CA LEU A 429 38.85 40.06 18.74
C LEU A 429 38.84 39.08 19.91
N ASN A 430 38.03 38.02 19.85
CA ASN A 430 38.01 36.99 20.89
C ASN A 430 39.30 36.13 20.90
N ILE A 431 39.91 35.91 19.75
CA ILE A 431 41.19 35.17 19.64
C ILE A 431 42.35 36.03 20.16
N HIS A 432 42.40 37.31 19.78
CA HIS A 432 43.59 38.15 20.00
C HIS A 432 43.51 39.06 21.23
N CYS A 433 42.32 39.29 21.81
CA CYS A 433 42.16 40.07 23.03
C CYS A 433 41.57 39.17 24.12
N LYS A 434 42.38 38.75 25.11
CA LYS A 434 41.92 37.86 26.19
C LYS A 434 41.24 38.62 27.33
N ASN A 435 41.57 39.89 27.54
CA ASN A 435 40.95 40.75 28.56
C ASN A 435 40.49 42.11 27.99
N THR A 436 39.73 42.86 28.80
CA THR A 436 39.17 44.16 28.43
C THR A 436 40.24 45.22 28.17
N GLU A 437 41.38 45.16 28.86
CA GLU A 437 42.50 46.09 28.66
C GLU A 437 43.20 45.90 27.31
N GLN A 438 43.34 44.66 26.85
CA GLN A 438 43.83 44.36 25.49
C GLN A 438 42.83 44.79 24.41
N LEU A 439 41.53 44.75 24.71
CA LEU A 439 40.49 45.21 23.80
C LEU A 439 40.50 46.75 23.68
N LYS A 440 40.80 47.50 24.76
CA LYS A 440 40.96 48.96 24.72
C LYS A 440 42.17 49.41 23.90
N LYS A 441 43.21 48.58 23.82
CA LYS A 441 44.45 48.86 23.07
C LYS A 441 44.40 48.45 21.60
N ILE A 442 43.31 47.85 21.12
CA ILE A 442 43.21 47.47 19.71
C ILE A 442 42.95 48.71 18.85
N THR A 443 43.74 48.89 17.80
CA THR A 443 43.56 49.97 16.84
C THR A 443 42.89 49.48 15.56
N PRO A 444 42.21 50.36 14.80
CA PRO A 444 41.65 50.00 13.49
C PRO A 444 42.69 49.39 12.54
N GLN A 445 43.93 49.90 12.54
CA GLN A 445 45.02 49.41 11.70
C GLN A 445 45.42 47.97 12.06
N LYS A 446 45.50 47.67 13.36
CA LYS A 446 45.80 46.32 13.85
C LYS A 446 44.68 45.33 13.50
N LEU A 447 43.43 45.75 13.63
CA LEU A 447 42.27 44.91 13.26
C LEU A 447 42.17 44.70 11.74
N GLN A 448 42.58 45.69 10.94
CA GLN A 448 42.68 45.57 9.49
C GLN A 448 43.69 44.49 9.09
N ALA A 449 44.92 44.56 9.63
CA ALA A 449 45.96 43.58 9.37
C ALA A 449 45.53 42.15 9.75
N LEU A 450 44.84 41.98 10.88
CA LEU A 450 44.38 40.67 11.36
C LEU A 450 43.18 40.11 10.60
N SER A 451 42.36 40.95 9.95
CA SER A 451 41.11 40.52 9.31
C SER A 451 41.17 40.41 7.78
N GLY A 452 42.16 41.05 7.15
CA GLY A 452 42.28 41.18 5.70
C GLY A 452 41.13 41.95 5.05
N LEU A 453 40.38 42.75 5.83
CA LEU A 453 39.31 43.61 5.31
C LEU A 453 39.86 44.98 4.90
N SER A 454 39.14 45.68 4.02
CA SER A 454 39.55 47.02 3.60
C SER A 454 39.49 48.01 4.77
N ARG A 455 40.35 49.03 4.71
CA ARG A 455 40.39 50.12 5.71
C ARG A 455 38.99 50.72 5.93
N ALA A 456 38.29 51.06 4.85
CA ALA A 456 36.94 51.64 4.93
C ALA A 456 35.93 50.74 5.67
N THR A 457 35.96 49.43 5.45
CA THR A 457 35.06 48.48 6.13
C THR A 457 35.35 48.38 7.62
N ILE A 458 36.63 48.43 8.02
CA ILE A 458 37.01 48.42 9.43
C ILE A 458 36.50 49.67 10.14
N TYR A 459 36.83 50.86 9.64
CA TYR A 459 36.42 52.11 10.27
C TYR A 459 34.89 52.22 10.40
N ARG A 460 34.14 51.75 9.39
CA ARG A 460 32.66 51.73 9.41
C ARG A 460 32.07 50.87 10.54
N HIS A 461 32.75 49.81 10.94
CA HIS A 461 32.22 48.84 11.90
C HIS A 461 32.95 48.82 13.26
N PHE A 462 34.09 49.50 13.37
CA PHE A 462 35.00 49.43 14.51
C PHE A 462 34.32 49.72 15.85
N ASN A 463 33.71 50.91 15.98
CA ASN A 463 33.08 51.34 17.24
C ASN A 463 31.93 50.41 17.66
N ASN A 464 31.11 49.98 16.71
CA ASN A 464 29.98 49.09 16.98
C ASN A 464 30.47 47.70 17.42
N ILE A 465 31.53 47.20 16.79
CA ILE A 465 32.10 45.90 17.15
C ILE A 465 32.78 45.92 18.51
N LEU A 466 33.48 47.00 18.86
CA LEU A 466 34.04 47.15 20.21
C LEU A 466 32.95 47.19 21.28
N LYS A 467 31.86 47.94 21.05
CA LYS A 467 30.71 47.96 21.96
C LYS A 467 30.12 46.55 22.17
N ILE A 468 29.92 45.80 21.09
CA ILE A 468 29.41 44.43 21.14
C ILE A 468 30.41 43.47 21.81
N ALA A 469 31.71 43.64 21.58
CA ALA A 469 32.75 42.82 22.17
C ALA A 469 32.90 43.07 23.68
N VAL A 470 32.72 44.31 24.13
CA VAL A 470 32.71 44.68 25.57
C VAL A 470 31.47 44.10 26.25
N SER A 471 30.27 44.27 25.67
CA SER A 471 29.02 43.82 26.29
C SER A 471 28.87 42.30 26.37
N ARG A 472 29.60 41.54 25.53
CA ARG A 472 29.55 40.07 25.50
C ARG A 472 30.58 39.38 26.39
N ARG A 473 31.48 40.12 27.05
CA ARG A 473 32.43 39.49 27.98
C ARG A 473 31.76 39.27 29.35
N PRO A 474 31.93 38.09 29.96
CA PRO A 474 31.45 37.87 31.31
C PRO A 474 32.13 38.86 32.25
N ILE A 475 31.33 39.54 33.08
CA ILE A 475 31.84 40.40 34.15
C ILE A 475 32.65 39.49 35.07
N CYS A 476 33.94 39.77 35.23
CA CYS A 476 34.76 39.02 36.16
C CYS A 476 34.26 39.35 37.58
N LEU A 477 33.65 38.37 38.27
CA LEU A 477 33.11 38.53 39.62
C LEU A 477 34.16 39.09 40.60
N SER A 478 35.45 38.80 40.39
CA SER A 478 36.57 39.34 41.18
C SER A 478 36.68 40.87 41.13
N THR A 479 36.21 41.52 40.06
CA THR A 479 36.13 42.99 39.96
C THR A 479 34.93 43.58 40.69
N LEU A 480 33.85 42.81 40.88
CA LEU A 480 32.69 43.20 41.71
C LEU A 480 33.01 43.06 43.20
N TYR A 481 33.70 41.98 43.59
CA TYR A 481 34.10 41.73 44.98
C TYR A 481 35.10 42.74 45.56
N LYS A 482 35.87 43.45 44.73
CA LYS A 482 36.78 44.51 45.18
C LYS A 482 36.08 45.84 45.49
N LYS A 483 34.80 45.99 45.14
CA LYS A 483 34.04 47.25 45.32
C LYS A 483 32.96 47.19 46.41
N THR A 484 32.75 46.04 47.04
CA THR A 484 31.87 45.94 48.22
C THR A 484 32.65 46.29 49.49
N PRO A 485 32.25 47.31 50.27
CA PRO A 485 32.82 47.54 51.59
C PRO A 485 32.56 46.30 52.47
N LYS A 486 33.58 45.89 53.23
CA LYS A 486 33.47 44.82 54.23
C LYS A 486 32.41 45.23 55.25
N VAL A 487 31.21 44.69 55.11
CA VAL A 487 30.24 44.63 56.22
C VAL A 487 30.21 43.18 56.66
N SER A 488 30.82 42.94 57.81
CA SER A 488 30.66 41.73 58.60
C SER A 488 29.21 41.64 59.05
N HIS A 489 28.48 40.61 58.65
CA HIS A 489 27.59 39.89 59.56
C HIS A 489 27.33 38.48 59.00
N SER A 490 27.62 37.52 59.85
CA SER A 490 27.45 36.08 59.67
C SER A 490 25.97 35.71 59.68
N LEU A 491 25.50 34.96 58.68
CA LEU A 491 24.54 33.88 58.89
C LEU A 491 24.80 32.79 57.84
N VAL A 492 25.17 31.62 58.36
CA VAL A 492 25.36 30.35 57.63
C VAL A 492 23.98 29.70 57.45
N PRO A 493 23.72 28.94 56.36
CA PRO A 493 23.67 27.50 56.55
C PRO A 493 24.54 26.71 55.56
N LEU A 494 25.12 25.66 56.13
CA LEU A 494 25.82 24.56 55.49
C LEU A 494 25.07 23.98 54.29
N ILE A 495 25.76 23.84 53.16
CA ILE A 495 25.60 22.67 52.30
C ILE A 495 27.01 22.21 51.90
N THR A 496 27.54 21.23 52.63
CA THR A 496 28.71 20.47 52.23
C THR A 496 28.35 19.50 51.11
N PRO A 497 29.13 19.42 50.02
CA PRO A 497 29.00 18.35 49.04
C PRO A 497 29.61 17.05 49.60
N PRO A 498 28.98 15.88 49.45
CA PRO A 498 29.60 14.65 49.89
C PRO A 498 30.71 14.25 48.90
N LYS A 499 31.91 14.01 49.44
CA LYS A 499 33.00 13.34 48.73
C LYS A 499 32.79 11.82 48.74
N PRO A 500 33.35 11.10 47.75
CA PRO A 500 33.11 9.68 47.56
C PRO A 500 33.95 8.85 48.55
N SER A 501 33.45 7.69 48.96
CA SER A 501 34.30 6.65 49.55
C SER A 501 33.95 5.24 49.08
N ILE A 502 35.03 4.49 49.00
CA ILE A 502 35.27 3.10 48.62
C ILE A 502 34.45 2.13 49.51
N GLY A 503 34.07 0.98 48.94
CA GLY A 503 33.07 0.07 49.52
C GLY A 503 33.57 -1.10 50.34
N LYS A 504 32.68 -2.08 50.59
CA LYS A 504 32.89 -3.54 50.69
C LYS A 504 31.62 -4.28 51.17
N LEU A 505 31.33 -5.39 50.47
CA LEU A 505 30.76 -6.70 50.88
C LEU A 505 29.29 -6.90 51.35
N PHE A 506 28.61 -7.79 50.59
CA PHE A 506 27.62 -8.88 50.92
C PHE A 506 26.32 -8.50 51.68
N SER A 507 25.10 -8.95 51.33
CA SER A 507 24.66 -10.28 50.85
C SER A 507 23.19 -10.28 50.34
N LYS A 508 22.88 -11.25 49.46
CA LYS A 508 21.61 -12.01 49.24
C LYS A 508 20.28 -11.33 48.80
N GLY A 509 19.64 -11.97 47.79
CA GLY A 509 18.20 -11.97 47.48
C GLY A 509 17.84 -11.23 46.17
N VAL A 510 17.77 -11.86 44.99
CA VAL A 510 16.66 -12.66 44.41
C VAL A 510 15.38 -11.84 44.10
N LEU A 511 14.83 -12.06 42.90
CA LEU A 511 13.60 -11.53 42.23
C LEU A 511 13.79 -10.20 41.48
N SER A 512 13.88 -10.15 40.14
CA SER A 512 12.98 -10.58 39.05
C SER A 512 11.81 -9.62 38.76
N ILE A 513 11.80 -9.12 37.51
CA ILE A 513 10.64 -8.92 36.63
C ILE A 513 9.85 -7.59 36.72
N SER A 514 9.85 -6.92 35.55
CA SER A 514 8.72 -6.29 34.82
C SER A 514 8.43 -4.78 34.86
N LYS A 515 8.32 -4.29 33.61
CA LYS A 515 7.21 -3.54 32.98
C LYS A 515 6.93 -2.07 33.36
N GLY A 516 6.59 -1.33 32.30
CA GLY A 516 5.63 -0.21 32.31
C GLY A 516 6.28 1.13 31.93
N THR A 517 5.94 1.75 30.79
CA THR A 517 4.87 2.79 30.66
C THR A 517 5.18 4.01 31.54
N THR A 518 5.21 5.28 31.11
CA THR A 518 4.31 6.02 30.20
C THR A 518 4.91 7.41 29.93
N ARG A 519 4.33 8.11 28.94
CA ARG A 519 4.41 9.54 28.58
C ARG A 519 4.76 10.55 29.70
N GLU A 520 5.43 11.65 29.36
CA GLU A 520 4.78 12.98 29.17
C GLU A 520 5.75 14.11 28.74
N ARG A 521 5.24 14.98 27.87
CA ARG A 521 5.79 16.28 27.47
C ARG A 521 5.00 17.36 28.19
N TRP A 522 5.64 18.35 28.81
CA TRP A 522 5.08 19.71 28.94
C TRP A 522 6.20 20.76 29.00
N PHE A 523 6.11 21.78 28.13
CA PHE A 523 6.65 23.12 28.35
C PHE A 523 5.49 24.07 28.04
N GLN A 524 4.95 24.71 29.08
CA GLN A 524 3.84 25.65 28.98
C GLN A 524 4.36 27.09 29.05
N LYS A 525 3.73 27.95 28.26
CA LYS A 525 4.12 29.33 27.94
C LYS A 525 3.19 30.27 28.71
N ILE A 526 3.78 31.26 29.38
CA ILE A 526 3.09 32.34 30.11
C ILE A 526 2.50 33.34 29.12
N SER A 527 1.25 33.75 29.33
CA SER A 527 0.73 35.08 28.94
C SER A 527 -0.44 35.45 29.86
N VAL A 528 -0.52 36.74 30.14
CA VAL A 528 -1.13 37.43 31.28
C VAL A 528 -2.56 37.86 30.94
N ASP A 529 -3.52 37.62 31.84
CA ASP A 529 -4.86 38.20 31.81
C ASP A 529 -4.96 39.38 32.79
N ILE A 530 -5.51 40.50 32.31
CA ILE A 530 -5.99 41.63 33.11
C ILE A 530 -7.51 41.50 33.20
N VAL A 531 -8.01 41.47 34.42
CA VAL A 531 -9.44 41.45 34.79
C VAL A 531 -9.93 42.89 34.97
N ILE A 532 -11.05 43.24 34.34
CA ILE A 532 -11.95 44.30 34.81
C ILE A 532 -13.36 43.71 34.86
N LYS A 533 -13.92 43.67 36.07
CA LYS A 533 -15.33 43.43 36.38
C LYS A 533 -15.78 44.56 37.31
N SER A 534 -16.87 45.25 36.97
CA SER A 534 -17.88 45.75 37.91
C SER A 534 -19.06 46.28 37.09
N LEU A 535 -20.24 45.65 37.21
CA LEU A 535 -21.39 46.12 37.99
C LEU A 535 -22.36 46.93 37.14
N GLU A 536 -23.35 46.26 36.55
CA GLU A 536 -24.81 46.38 36.81
C GLU A 536 -25.56 45.35 35.95
#